data_AF-U2B0H6-F1
#
_entry.id   AF-U2B0H6-F1
#
_cell.length_a   1.000
_cell.length_b   1.000
_cell.length_c   1.000
_cell.angle_alpha   90.00
_cell.angle_beta   90.00
_cell.angle_gamma   90.00
#
_symmetry.space_group_name_H-M   'P 1'
#
loop_
_entity.id
_entity.type
_entity.pdbx_description
1 polymer ?
#
loop_
_entity_poly.entity_id
_entity_poly.type
_entity_poly.pdbx_seq_one_letter_code
_entity_poly.pdbx_strand_id
1 'polypeptide(L)'
;MPLDIHQLRQEDWRSEFGAGDLRRGIAYAEEKRSKLLSLKDNSLLASCRGAAGHTYQQRITLHPYGRRWSVTGHCNCPVGFNCKHVVAALLTLEAQQRGGGDLSEIIVATKEVAEQRLEGIAPTPQLSLGSQVRVHFDARKGRMQEQTQHRAALAFDYAGHRVFGKPAKDLVKRLDADTNLRLIRDAQAEAALRKRLEGLGLQVALRQSEALPAEAGEPFELDSERDWLDFVQQQLPQLRAEGWQIHMRPDFQYNLAEVDDWYAEVEEDPQQNWFDLELGIEVEGQRLSLLPILLQAIRRTPWLLAPETLAQRADEDRLLVSLPQGGKRIALPFARLKPLLATLGELYFRDPGEDV
;
A
#
# COMPACT_ATOMS: atom_id res chain seq x y z
N MET A 1 44.18 -24.28 -8.68
CA MET A 1 42.87 -24.89 -8.96
C MET A 1 41.80 -23.97 -8.38
N PRO A 2 40.63 -23.84 -9.00
CA PRO A 2 39.51 -23.11 -8.40
C PRO A 2 39.15 -23.77 -7.07
N LEU A 3 38.74 -22.96 -6.10
CA LEU A 3 38.24 -23.45 -4.82
C LEU A 3 36.93 -24.22 -5.08
N ASP A 4 36.87 -25.44 -4.55
CA ASP A 4 35.71 -26.32 -4.67
C ASP A 4 35.31 -26.80 -3.27
N ILE A 5 34.09 -26.50 -2.86
CA ILE A 5 33.57 -26.91 -1.55
C ILE A 5 33.46 -28.43 -1.44
N HIS A 6 33.36 -29.15 -2.57
CA HIS A 6 33.38 -30.61 -2.63
C HIS A 6 34.80 -31.20 -2.44
N GLN A 7 35.83 -30.35 -2.45
CA GLN A 7 37.22 -30.70 -2.16
C GLN A 7 37.83 -29.72 -1.15
N LEU A 8 37.15 -29.57 -0.01
CA LEU A 8 37.56 -28.64 1.03
C LEU A 8 38.89 -29.07 1.65
N ARG A 9 39.82 -28.12 1.84
CA ARG A 9 41.07 -28.36 2.56
C ARG A 9 41.24 -27.39 3.71
N GLN A 10 41.67 -27.89 4.87
CA GLN A 10 41.92 -27.08 6.06
C GLN A 10 42.86 -25.89 5.77
N GLU A 11 43.86 -26.08 4.92
CA GLU A 11 44.82 -25.05 4.53
C GLU A 11 44.19 -23.81 3.87
N ASP A 12 43.02 -23.99 3.24
CA ASP A 12 42.34 -22.95 2.48
C ASP A 12 41.49 -22.02 3.34
N TRP A 13 41.13 -22.42 4.57
CA TRP A 13 40.19 -21.67 5.41
C TRP A 13 40.64 -21.47 6.86
N ARG A 14 41.66 -22.20 7.36
CA ARG A 14 42.06 -22.15 8.77
C ARG A 14 42.50 -20.78 9.29
N SER A 15 42.87 -19.86 8.40
CA SER A 15 43.26 -18.49 8.77
C SER A 15 42.09 -17.65 9.29
N GLU A 16 40.85 -18.05 9.00
CA GLU A 16 39.63 -17.34 9.40
C GLU A 16 39.24 -17.57 10.87
N PHE A 17 40.02 -18.38 11.59
CA PHE A 17 39.74 -18.79 12.97
C PHE A 17 40.91 -18.47 13.91
N GLY A 18 40.58 -18.03 15.12
CA GLY A 18 41.57 -17.89 16.20
C GLY A 18 42.14 -19.25 16.62
N ALA A 19 43.43 -19.28 17.00
CA ALA A 19 44.14 -20.51 17.34
C ALA A 19 43.46 -21.37 18.43
N GLY A 20 42.77 -20.73 19.38
CA GLY A 20 42.02 -21.42 20.44
C GLY A 20 40.76 -22.13 19.94
N ASP A 21 39.99 -21.50 19.05
CA ASP A 21 38.80 -22.12 18.44
C ASP A 21 39.17 -23.20 17.45
N LEU A 22 40.24 -22.99 16.68
CA LEU A 22 40.77 -24.00 15.76
C LEU A 22 41.18 -25.26 16.51
N ARG A 23 41.97 -25.14 17.58
CA ARG A 23 42.44 -26.29 18.38
C ARG A 23 41.27 -27.08 18.99
N ARG A 24 40.30 -26.38 19.59
CA ARG A 24 39.12 -27.04 20.19
C ARG A 24 38.22 -27.66 19.13
N GLY A 25 38.11 -27.02 17.97
CA GLY A 25 37.32 -27.53 16.84
C GLY A 25 37.91 -28.81 16.27
N ILE A 26 39.24 -28.91 16.17
CA ILE A 26 39.95 -30.14 15.80
C ILE A 26 39.59 -31.28 16.75
N ALA A 27 39.71 -31.07 18.07
CA ALA A 27 39.34 -32.08 19.06
C ALA A 27 37.86 -32.52 18.92
N TYR A 28 36.94 -31.57 18.70
CA TYR A 28 35.52 -31.89 18.51
C TYR A 28 35.25 -32.70 17.24
N ALA A 29 36.01 -32.48 16.17
CA ALA A 29 35.93 -33.26 14.94
C ALA A 29 36.48 -34.68 15.14
N GLU A 30 37.63 -34.82 15.80
CA GLU A 30 38.24 -36.12 16.15
C GLU A 30 37.32 -36.97 17.03
N GLU A 31 36.64 -36.34 17.99
CA GLU A 31 35.63 -36.96 18.84
C GLU A 31 34.28 -37.22 18.13
N LYS A 32 34.19 -36.95 16.82
CA LYS A 32 32.99 -37.14 15.98
C LYS A 32 31.74 -36.46 16.55
N ARG A 33 31.91 -35.27 17.14
CA ARG A 33 30.82 -34.50 17.76
C ARG A 33 29.98 -33.70 16.77
N SER A 34 30.41 -33.56 15.52
CA SER A 34 29.67 -32.84 14.48
C SER A 34 29.03 -33.78 13.46
N LYS A 35 27.80 -33.44 13.06
CA LYS A 35 27.03 -34.10 12.02
C LYS A 35 26.63 -33.07 10.96
N LEU A 36 26.89 -33.37 9.68
CA LEU A 36 26.44 -32.53 8.57
C LEU A 36 24.95 -32.76 8.32
N LEU A 37 24.22 -31.69 8.01
CA LEU A 37 22.77 -31.72 7.80
C LEU A 37 22.40 -31.44 6.35
N SER A 38 22.98 -30.39 5.77
CA SER A 38 22.82 -30.10 4.35
C SER A 38 23.99 -29.29 3.79
N LEU A 39 24.31 -29.53 2.53
CA LEU A 39 25.29 -28.80 1.73
C LEU A 39 24.57 -28.28 0.47
N LYS A 40 24.54 -26.96 0.29
CA LYS A 40 23.94 -26.31 -0.89
C LYS A 40 24.83 -25.16 -1.34
N ASP A 41 25.20 -25.14 -2.62
CA ASP A 41 26.17 -24.18 -3.16
C ASP A 41 27.42 -24.13 -2.25
N ASN A 42 27.85 -22.95 -1.80
CA ASN A 42 28.94 -22.81 -0.83
C ASN A 42 28.46 -22.69 0.63
N SER A 43 27.25 -23.17 0.94
CA SER A 43 26.65 -23.11 2.27
C SER A 43 26.49 -24.50 2.90
N LEU A 44 27.00 -24.64 4.11
CA LEU A 44 26.91 -25.85 4.94
C LEU A 44 26.04 -25.58 6.16
N LEU A 45 25.03 -26.43 6.38
CA LEU A 45 24.29 -26.55 7.63
C LEU A 45 24.78 -27.80 8.37
N ALA A 46 25.15 -27.64 9.62
CA ALA A 46 25.62 -28.74 10.45
C ALA A 46 25.13 -28.59 11.90
N SER A 47 25.22 -29.70 12.63
CA SER A 47 24.95 -29.79 14.06
C SER A 47 26.21 -30.25 14.80
N CYS A 48 26.44 -29.77 16.02
CA CYS A 48 27.60 -30.12 16.82
C CYS A 48 27.26 -30.22 18.32
N ARG A 49 27.69 -31.31 18.97
CA ARG A 49 27.50 -31.52 20.41
C ARG A 49 28.56 -30.77 21.22
N GLY A 50 28.11 -29.87 22.09
CA GLY A 50 28.93 -29.12 23.04
C GLY A 50 29.45 -29.97 24.21
N ALA A 51 30.34 -29.39 25.03
CA ALA A 51 30.93 -30.08 26.18
C ALA A 51 29.91 -30.40 27.30
N ALA A 52 28.90 -29.56 27.47
CA ALA A 52 27.81 -29.74 28.43
C ALA A 52 26.64 -30.58 27.87
N GLY A 53 26.84 -31.32 26.78
CA GLY A 53 25.81 -32.16 26.15
C GLY A 53 24.80 -31.44 25.27
N HIS A 54 24.69 -30.10 25.35
CA HIS A 54 23.85 -29.31 24.45
C HIS A 54 24.28 -29.44 22.99
N THR A 55 23.30 -29.57 22.09
CA THR A 55 23.54 -29.64 20.65
C THR A 55 23.30 -28.28 20.01
N TYR A 56 24.29 -27.78 19.29
CA TYR A 56 24.25 -26.50 18.60
C TYR A 56 24.14 -26.72 17.10
N GLN A 57 23.47 -25.80 16.42
CA GLN A 57 23.37 -25.77 14.96
C GLN A 57 24.14 -24.57 14.41
N GLN A 58 24.78 -24.79 13.26
CA GLN A 58 25.59 -23.78 12.60
C GLN A 58 25.29 -23.72 11.11
N ARG A 59 25.17 -22.49 10.60
CA ARG A 59 25.11 -22.18 9.17
C ARG A 59 26.42 -21.51 8.78
N ILE A 60 27.09 -22.09 7.80
CA ILE A 60 28.43 -21.72 7.38
C ILE A 60 28.38 -21.40 5.90
N THR A 61 28.87 -20.23 5.50
CA THR A 61 28.99 -19.85 4.08
C THR A 61 30.45 -19.62 3.76
N LEU A 62 30.93 -20.25 2.68
CA LEU A 62 32.28 -20.12 2.18
C LEU A 62 32.28 -19.17 0.97
N HIS A 63 33.08 -18.11 1.07
CA HIS A 63 33.23 -17.12 0.00
C HIS A 63 34.61 -17.29 -0.64
N PRO A 64 34.70 -17.43 -1.98
CA PRO A 64 35.99 -17.53 -2.63
C PRO A 64 36.75 -16.21 -2.51
N TYR A 65 37.95 -16.24 -1.95
CA TYR A 65 38.84 -15.09 -1.80
C TYR A 65 40.23 -15.44 -2.37
N GLY A 66 40.39 -15.25 -3.68
CA GLY A 66 41.58 -15.66 -4.40
C GLY A 66 41.77 -17.17 -4.38
N ARG A 67 42.79 -17.66 -3.66
CA ARG A 67 43.09 -19.09 -3.47
C ARG A 67 42.71 -19.60 -2.07
N ARG A 68 41.94 -18.84 -1.30
CA ARG A 68 41.47 -19.20 0.05
C ARG A 68 39.98 -18.99 0.19
N TRP A 69 39.37 -19.69 1.13
CA TRP A 69 38.00 -19.44 1.53
C TRP A 69 37.97 -18.39 2.65
N SER A 70 37.15 -17.36 2.48
CA SER A 70 36.68 -16.58 3.63
C SER A 70 35.44 -17.26 4.21
N VAL A 71 35.39 -17.40 5.53
CA VAL A 71 34.41 -18.21 6.23
C VAL A 71 33.48 -17.35 7.07
N THR A 72 32.19 -17.40 6.76
CA THR A 72 31.13 -16.76 7.56
C THR A 72 30.30 -17.83 8.26
N GLY A 73 30.64 -18.15 9.50
CA GLY A 73 29.97 -19.16 10.31
C GLY A 73 29.15 -18.55 11.45
N HIS A 74 27.85 -18.79 11.46
CA HIS A 74 26.94 -18.44 12.55
C HIS A 74 26.46 -19.70 13.26
N CYS A 75 26.60 -19.75 14.58
CA CYS A 75 26.22 -20.86 15.45
C CYS A 75 25.34 -20.36 16.58
N ASN A 76 24.32 -21.13 16.97
CA ASN A 76 23.44 -20.80 18.11
C ASN A 76 24.07 -21.06 19.50
N CYS A 77 25.41 -21.15 19.58
CA CYS A 77 26.13 -21.28 20.85
C CYS A 77 26.43 -19.91 21.47
N PRO A 78 26.83 -19.85 22.75
CA PRO A 78 27.16 -18.58 23.42
C PRO A 78 28.26 -17.74 22.74
N VAL A 79 29.13 -18.36 21.94
CA VAL A 79 30.19 -17.66 21.17
C VAL A 79 29.65 -17.03 19.88
N GLY A 80 28.60 -17.60 19.30
CA GLY A 80 27.91 -17.04 18.13
C GLY A 80 28.66 -17.21 16.80
N PHE A 81 29.77 -16.49 16.61
CA PHE A 81 30.44 -16.34 15.32
C PHE A 81 31.76 -17.13 15.25
N ASN A 82 32.01 -17.83 14.13
CA ASN A 82 33.24 -18.60 13.83
C ASN A 82 33.83 -19.37 15.03
N CYS A 83 32.95 -20.00 15.81
CA CYS A 83 33.35 -20.73 17.00
C CYS A 83 33.95 -22.11 16.65
N LYS A 84 34.48 -22.81 17.65
CA LYS A 84 34.95 -24.21 17.54
C LYS A 84 33.96 -25.18 16.87
N HIS A 85 32.64 -24.95 16.95
CA HIS A 85 31.64 -25.82 16.30
C HIS A 85 31.63 -25.64 14.77
N VAL A 86 31.92 -24.42 14.29
CA VAL A 86 32.08 -24.14 12.86
C VAL A 86 33.31 -24.86 12.32
N VAL A 87 34.43 -24.78 13.05
CA VAL A 87 35.67 -25.51 12.74
C VAL A 87 35.41 -27.01 12.68
N ALA A 88 34.73 -27.57 13.69
CA ALA A 88 34.43 -29.00 13.74
C ALA A 88 33.59 -29.44 12.52
N ALA A 89 32.61 -28.65 12.11
CA ALA A 89 31.78 -28.95 10.94
C ALA A 89 32.57 -28.96 9.62
N LEU A 90 33.46 -27.98 9.40
CA LEU A 90 34.29 -27.93 8.20
C LEU A 90 35.28 -29.10 8.13
N LEU A 91 35.87 -29.47 9.27
CA LEU A 91 36.74 -30.65 9.36
C LEU A 91 35.98 -31.96 9.14
N THR A 92 34.75 -32.06 9.66
CA THR A 92 33.89 -33.22 9.38
C THR A 92 33.58 -33.35 7.89
N LEU A 93 33.31 -32.23 7.20
CA LEU A 93 33.09 -32.22 5.74
C LEU A 93 34.34 -32.69 4.99
N GLU A 94 35.50 -32.12 5.28
CA GLU A 94 36.78 -32.51 4.68
C GLU A 94 37.12 -33.99 4.94
N ALA A 95 36.87 -34.49 6.15
CA ALA A 95 37.11 -35.89 6.51
C ALA A 95 36.19 -36.85 5.74
N GLN A 96 34.91 -36.52 5.57
CA GLN A 96 33.98 -37.32 4.77
C GLN A 96 34.37 -37.34 3.29
N GLN A 97 34.80 -36.19 2.75
CA GLN A 97 35.30 -36.10 1.35
C GLN A 97 36.52 -36.99 1.13
N ARG A 98 37.50 -36.94 2.03
CA ARG A 98 38.73 -37.76 1.94
C ARG A 98 38.47 -39.25 2.15
N GLY A 99 37.48 -39.59 2.98
CA GLY A 99 37.09 -40.96 3.27
C GLY A 99 36.24 -41.63 2.20
N GLY A 100 35.91 -40.93 1.11
CA GLY A 100 34.98 -41.42 0.08
C GLY A 100 33.54 -41.58 0.60
N GLY A 101 33.19 -40.86 1.68
CA GLY A 101 31.84 -40.88 2.23
C GLY A 101 30.84 -40.30 1.23
N ASP A 102 29.69 -40.96 1.08
CA ASP A 102 28.65 -40.47 0.20
C ASP A 102 28.03 -39.18 0.76
N LEU A 103 28.34 -38.05 0.12
CA LEU A 103 27.75 -36.75 0.45
C LEU A 103 26.43 -36.51 -0.28
N SER A 104 26.00 -37.41 -1.18
CA SER A 104 24.78 -37.23 -1.98
C SER A 104 23.53 -37.08 -1.10
N GLU A 105 23.49 -37.74 0.06
CA GLU A 105 22.38 -37.63 1.02
C GLU A 105 22.23 -36.24 1.66
N ILE A 106 23.34 -35.48 1.75
CA ILE A 106 23.34 -34.14 2.34
C ILE A 106 23.45 -33.03 1.30
N ILE A 107 23.89 -33.35 0.07
CA ILE A 107 23.91 -32.40 -1.03
C ILE A 107 22.46 -32.14 -1.42
N VAL A 108 21.96 -30.97 -1.01
CA VAL A 108 20.68 -30.49 -1.51
C VAL A 108 20.97 -29.98 -2.91
N ALA A 109 20.67 -30.83 -3.90
CA ALA A 109 20.71 -30.43 -5.29
C ALA A 109 19.97 -29.10 -5.39
N THR A 110 20.64 -28.09 -5.98
CA THR A 110 19.97 -26.84 -6.35
C THR A 110 18.91 -27.23 -7.35
N LYS A 111 17.69 -27.48 -6.87
CA LYS A 111 16.57 -27.79 -7.73
C LYS A 111 16.41 -26.56 -8.60
N GLU A 112 16.80 -26.68 -9.87
CA GLU A 112 16.65 -25.62 -10.84
C GLU A 112 15.16 -25.27 -10.86
N VAL A 113 14.84 -24.15 -10.24
CA VAL A 113 13.47 -23.66 -10.21
C VAL A 113 13.23 -23.14 -11.62
N ALA A 114 12.33 -23.79 -12.37
CA ALA A 114 11.95 -23.38 -13.70
C ALA A 114 11.47 -21.92 -13.65
N GLU A 115 12.06 -21.05 -14.47
CA GLU A 115 11.65 -19.65 -14.56
C GLU A 115 10.67 -19.49 -15.72
N GLN A 116 9.39 -19.27 -15.40
CA GLN A 116 8.42 -18.81 -16.37
C GLN A 116 8.50 -17.29 -16.47
N ARG A 117 8.74 -16.77 -17.68
CA ARG A 117 8.79 -15.32 -17.91
C ARG A 117 7.47 -14.81 -18.48
N LEU A 118 6.98 -13.73 -17.88
CA LEU A 118 5.86 -12.96 -18.40
C LEU A 118 6.40 -11.61 -18.89
N GLU A 119 6.43 -11.44 -20.21
CA GLU A 119 7.00 -10.26 -20.87
C GLU A 119 6.12 -9.83 -22.06
N GLY A 120 6.24 -8.56 -22.47
CA GLY A 120 5.47 -8.00 -23.60
C GLY A 120 3.98 -7.78 -23.32
N ILE A 121 3.54 -7.85 -22.06
CA ILE A 121 2.16 -7.56 -21.66
C ILE A 121 2.05 -6.08 -21.27
N ALA A 122 1.07 -5.39 -21.83
CA ALA A 122 0.76 -4.02 -21.45
C ALA A 122 0.13 -3.96 -20.04
N PRO A 123 0.55 -3.04 -19.16
CA PRO A 123 -0.05 -2.87 -17.85
C PRO A 123 -1.50 -2.36 -17.96
N THR A 124 -2.39 -2.95 -17.17
CA THR A 124 -3.73 -2.37 -16.94
C THR A 124 -3.65 -1.44 -15.72
N PRO A 125 -3.88 -0.12 -15.87
CA PRO A 125 -3.79 0.82 -14.77
C PRO A 125 -4.97 0.64 -13.80
N GLN A 126 -4.65 0.56 -12.50
CA GLN A 126 -5.60 0.51 -11.41
C GLN A 126 -5.48 1.77 -10.56
N LEU A 127 -6.57 2.52 -10.41
CA LEU A 127 -6.62 3.71 -9.57
C LEU A 127 -7.58 3.49 -8.40
N SER A 128 -7.03 3.46 -7.19
CA SER A 128 -7.79 3.37 -5.95
C SER A 128 -7.96 4.74 -5.33
N LEU A 129 -9.16 5.07 -4.83
CA LEU A 129 -9.50 6.37 -4.26
C LEU A 129 -10.04 6.22 -2.83
N GLY A 130 -9.54 7.05 -1.91
CA GLY A 130 -9.87 6.96 -0.49
C GLY A 130 -9.76 8.28 0.25
N SER A 131 -10.51 8.40 1.34
CA SER A 131 -10.47 9.55 2.26
C SER A 131 -10.16 9.09 3.67
N GLN A 132 -9.43 9.91 4.42
CA GLN A 132 -9.27 9.76 5.85
C GLN A 132 -9.61 11.06 6.56
N VAL A 133 -10.48 10.98 7.56
CA VAL A 133 -10.73 12.08 8.49
C VAL A 133 -9.82 11.91 9.70
N ARG A 134 -8.99 12.91 9.99
CA ARG A 134 -8.16 12.98 11.20
C ARG A 134 -8.63 14.13 12.07
N VAL A 135 -8.84 13.85 13.35
CA VAL A 135 -9.12 14.89 14.33
C VAL A 135 -7.86 15.12 15.16
N HIS A 136 -7.36 16.35 15.17
CA HIS A 136 -6.21 16.74 15.98
C HIS A 136 -6.56 17.94 16.84
N PHE A 137 -5.92 18.04 18.01
CA PHE A 137 -6.09 19.20 18.87
C PHE A 137 -5.28 20.38 18.31
N ASP A 138 -5.94 21.49 17.97
CA ASP A 138 -5.27 22.75 17.62
C ASP A 138 -5.04 23.56 18.90
N ALA A 139 -3.81 23.52 19.41
CA ALA A 139 -3.41 24.21 20.63
C ALA A 139 -3.54 25.74 20.53
N ARG A 140 -3.51 26.34 19.33
CA ARG A 140 -3.67 27.79 19.15
C ARG A 140 -5.12 28.24 19.30
N LYS A 141 -6.06 27.39 18.85
CA LYS A 141 -7.51 27.66 18.89
C LYS A 141 -8.21 26.98 20.07
N GLY A 142 -7.50 26.20 20.87
CA GLY A 142 -8.03 25.50 22.05
C GLY A 142 -9.15 24.51 21.72
N ARG A 143 -9.18 23.96 20.48
CA ARG A 143 -10.28 23.10 20.02
C ARG A 143 -9.77 21.94 19.17
N MET A 144 -10.55 20.87 19.15
CA MET A 144 -10.38 19.77 18.20
C MET A 144 -10.68 20.28 16.79
N GLN A 145 -9.76 20.04 15.86
CA GLN A 145 -9.91 20.37 14.45
C GLN A 145 -9.92 19.09 13.61
N GLU A 146 -10.93 18.97 12.78
CA GLU A 146 -11.07 17.90 11.80
C GLU A 146 -10.32 18.31 10.53
N GLN A 147 -9.38 17.48 10.08
CA GLN A 147 -8.70 17.60 8.80
C GLN A 147 -8.99 16.33 7.98
N THR A 148 -9.55 16.52 6.79
CA THR A 148 -9.73 15.43 5.85
C THR A 148 -8.54 15.37 4.89
N GLN A 149 -8.04 14.17 4.62
CA GLN A 149 -7.05 13.88 3.59
C GLN A 149 -7.66 12.97 2.54
N HIS A 150 -7.42 13.30 1.28
CA HIS A 150 -7.87 12.51 0.13
C HIS A 150 -6.65 11.96 -0.61
N ARG A 151 -6.72 10.71 -1.04
CA ARG A 151 -5.62 10.04 -1.73
C ARG A 151 -6.13 9.25 -2.92
N ALA A 152 -5.33 9.26 -3.97
CA ALA A 152 -5.39 8.30 -5.05
C ALA A 152 -4.16 7.39 -4.97
N ALA A 153 -4.30 6.11 -5.33
CA ALA A 153 -3.17 5.20 -5.41
C ALA A 153 -3.15 4.50 -6.78
N LEU A 154 -2.02 4.63 -7.48
CA LEU A 154 -1.81 4.02 -8.79
C LEU A 154 -1.08 2.69 -8.63
N ALA A 155 -1.66 1.64 -9.19
CA ALA A 155 -1.03 0.34 -9.38
C ALA A 155 -1.19 -0.12 -10.84
N PHE A 156 -0.43 -1.13 -11.22
CA PHE A 156 -0.45 -1.74 -12.55
C PHE A 156 -0.75 -3.22 -12.38
N ASP A 157 -1.72 -3.72 -13.13
CA ASP A 157 -1.99 -5.15 -13.22
C ASP A 157 -1.39 -5.72 -14.50
N TYR A 158 -0.61 -6.79 -14.36
CA TYR A 158 -0.10 -7.58 -15.47
C TYR A 158 -0.68 -8.98 -15.39
N ALA A 159 -1.77 -9.24 -16.12
CA ALA A 159 -2.45 -10.54 -16.16
C ALA A 159 -2.79 -11.09 -14.76
N GLY A 160 -3.32 -10.24 -13.87
CA GLY A 160 -3.67 -10.58 -12.48
C GLY A 160 -2.54 -10.37 -11.47
N HIS A 161 -1.36 -9.95 -11.92
CA HIS A 161 -0.23 -9.63 -11.06
C HIS A 161 -0.12 -8.12 -10.86
N ARG A 162 -0.65 -7.68 -9.71
CA ARG A 162 -0.61 -6.28 -9.29
C ARG A 162 0.78 -5.87 -8.79
N VAL A 163 1.32 -4.79 -9.35
CA VAL A 163 2.61 -4.19 -9.00
C VAL A 163 2.50 -2.66 -8.96
N PHE A 164 3.42 -2.01 -8.25
CA PHE A 164 3.51 -0.55 -8.20
C PHE A 164 4.94 -0.13 -7.81
N GLY A 165 5.20 1.17 -7.83
CA GLY A 165 6.50 1.74 -7.50
C GLY A 165 7.49 1.63 -8.65
N LYS A 166 8.78 1.84 -8.35
CA LYS A 166 9.83 1.82 -9.38
C LYS A 166 9.98 0.42 -10.00
N PRO A 167 10.12 0.31 -11.33
CA PRO A 167 10.31 -0.98 -12.02
C PRO A 167 11.72 -1.58 -11.83
N ALA A 168 12.47 -1.13 -10.83
CA ALA A 168 13.91 -1.41 -10.70
C ALA A 168 14.26 -2.88 -10.48
N LYS A 169 13.27 -3.75 -10.25
CA LYS A 169 13.41 -5.21 -10.21
C LYS A 169 12.16 -5.86 -10.79
N ASP A 170 12.36 -6.85 -11.64
CA ASP A 170 11.29 -7.75 -12.08
C ASP A 170 10.60 -8.36 -10.86
N LEU A 171 9.28 -8.52 -10.94
CA LEU A 171 8.55 -9.21 -9.88
C LEU A 171 8.79 -10.71 -10.03
N VAL A 172 9.46 -11.33 -9.05
CA VAL A 172 9.61 -12.78 -8.98
C VAL A 172 8.63 -13.34 -7.95
N LYS A 173 7.67 -14.14 -8.40
CA LYS A 173 6.67 -14.81 -7.56
C LYS A 173 6.81 -16.32 -7.71
N ARG A 174 6.89 -17.04 -6.59
CA ARG A 174 6.88 -18.50 -6.59
C ARG A 174 5.48 -19.01 -6.93
N LEU A 175 5.35 -19.81 -8.00
CA LEU A 175 4.08 -20.44 -8.39
C LEU A 175 3.88 -21.76 -7.64
N ASP A 176 4.92 -22.58 -7.57
CA ASP A 176 4.92 -23.89 -6.89
C ASP A 176 6.30 -24.22 -6.28
N ALA A 177 6.51 -25.46 -5.85
CA ALA A 177 7.78 -25.87 -5.25
C ALA A 177 9.00 -25.66 -6.18
N ASP A 178 8.78 -25.70 -7.49
CA ASP A 178 9.78 -25.87 -8.53
C ASP A 178 9.67 -24.83 -9.66
N THR A 179 8.70 -23.92 -9.61
CA THR A 179 8.46 -22.91 -10.65
C THR A 179 8.36 -21.51 -10.05
N ASN A 180 9.13 -20.57 -10.61
CA ASN A 180 9.04 -19.14 -10.34
C ASN A 180 8.50 -18.41 -11.57
N LEU A 181 7.53 -17.53 -11.37
CA LEU A 181 7.11 -16.54 -12.35
C LEU A 181 7.98 -15.29 -12.22
N ARG A 182 8.61 -14.86 -13.31
CA ARG A 182 9.28 -13.57 -13.41
C ARG A 182 8.49 -12.67 -14.36
N LEU A 183 7.86 -11.65 -13.79
CA LEU A 183 7.15 -10.62 -14.53
C LEU A 183 8.12 -9.48 -14.88
N ILE A 184 8.33 -9.28 -16.19
CA ILE A 184 9.08 -8.16 -16.75
C ILE A 184 8.11 -7.00 -16.97
N ARG A 185 8.34 -5.90 -16.26
CA ARG A 185 7.46 -4.71 -16.29
C ARG A 185 7.80 -3.80 -17.47
N ASP A 186 6.79 -3.24 -18.11
CA ASP A 186 6.96 -2.24 -19.15
C ASP A 186 7.10 -0.85 -18.53
N ALA A 187 8.35 -0.45 -18.30
CA ALA A 187 8.66 0.85 -17.69
C ALA A 187 8.18 2.05 -18.53
N GLN A 188 8.13 1.92 -19.86
CA GLN A 188 7.72 3.02 -20.75
C GLN A 188 6.21 3.21 -20.70
N ALA A 189 5.44 2.12 -20.76
CA ALA A 189 3.99 2.16 -20.62
C ALA A 189 3.57 2.70 -19.24
N GLU A 190 4.21 2.21 -18.16
CA GLU A 190 3.91 2.71 -16.82
C GLU A 190 4.25 4.20 -16.65
N ALA A 191 5.34 4.69 -17.26
CA ALA A 191 5.70 6.11 -17.22
C ALA A 191 4.67 6.98 -17.96
N ALA A 192 4.16 6.51 -19.10
CA ALA A 192 3.09 7.21 -19.83
C ALA A 192 1.80 7.31 -19.00
N LEU A 193 1.43 6.24 -18.30
CA LEU A 193 0.26 6.22 -17.42
C LEU A 193 0.41 7.15 -16.21
N ARG A 194 1.60 7.24 -15.60
CA ARG A 194 1.88 8.24 -14.55
C ARG A 194 1.72 9.66 -15.08
N LYS A 195 2.31 9.94 -16.25
CA LYS A 195 2.19 11.25 -16.90
C LYS A 195 0.74 11.61 -17.26
N ARG A 196 -0.11 10.61 -17.57
CA ARG A 196 -1.54 10.82 -17.80
C ARG A 196 -2.23 11.35 -16.53
N LEU A 197 -1.94 10.80 -15.35
CA LEU A 197 -2.49 11.31 -14.09
C LEU A 197 -1.94 12.69 -13.72
N GLU A 198 -0.65 12.91 -13.92
CA GLU A 198 -0.03 14.23 -13.69
C GLU A 198 -0.66 15.31 -14.57
N GLY A 199 -0.97 14.99 -15.83
CA GLY A 199 -1.68 15.89 -16.75
C GLY A 199 -3.13 16.19 -16.33
N LEU A 200 -3.71 15.39 -15.44
CA LEU A 200 -5.03 15.62 -14.82
C LEU A 200 -4.94 16.37 -13.48
N GLY A 201 -3.74 16.85 -13.12
CA GLY A 201 -3.48 17.61 -11.89
C GLY A 201 -3.05 16.77 -10.70
N LEU A 202 -3.05 15.44 -10.78
CA LEU A 202 -2.61 14.59 -9.66
C LEU A 202 -1.10 14.71 -9.45
N GLN A 203 -0.70 15.03 -8.23
CA GLN A 203 0.70 15.14 -7.83
C GLN A 203 1.07 14.00 -6.89
N VAL A 204 2.35 13.61 -6.88
CA VAL A 204 2.85 12.57 -5.98
C VAL A 204 2.72 13.05 -4.54
N ALA A 205 1.97 12.31 -3.73
CA ALA A 205 1.78 12.65 -2.32
C ALA A 205 3.02 12.23 -1.50
N LEU A 206 3.75 13.22 -0.99
CA LEU A 206 4.97 12.98 -0.19
C LEU A 206 4.67 12.57 1.26
N ARG A 207 3.47 12.87 1.75
CA ARG A 207 3.05 12.57 3.12
C ARG A 207 2.30 11.24 3.18
N GLN A 208 2.71 10.39 4.11
CA GLN A 208 1.98 9.18 4.46
C GLN A 208 0.58 9.56 4.98
N SER A 209 -0.41 8.79 4.54
CA SER A 209 -1.81 8.92 4.92
C SER A 209 -2.40 7.52 5.03
N GLU A 210 -3.35 7.30 5.93
CA GLU A 210 -4.04 6.02 6.04
C GLU A 210 -5.36 6.03 5.25
N ALA A 211 -5.58 7.05 4.41
CA ALA A 211 -6.71 7.11 3.47
C ALA A 211 -6.73 5.92 2.49
N LEU A 212 -5.54 5.38 2.20
CA LEU A 212 -5.37 4.14 1.43
C LEU A 212 -4.25 3.31 2.09
N PRO A 213 -4.36 1.97 2.07
CA PRO A 213 -3.30 1.12 2.59
C PRO A 213 -2.05 1.21 1.70
N ALA A 214 -0.87 0.94 2.24
CA ALA A 214 0.40 1.12 1.52
C ALA A 214 0.52 0.21 0.28
N GLU A 215 -0.11 -0.96 0.32
CA GLU A 215 -0.22 -1.87 -0.82
C GLU A 215 -1.17 -1.38 -1.92
N ALA A 216 -1.93 -0.30 -1.70
CA ALA A 216 -2.86 0.23 -2.70
C ALA A 216 -2.14 0.85 -3.90
N GLY A 217 -0.87 1.20 -3.82
CA GLY A 217 -0.11 1.72 -4.95
C GLY A 217 0.71 2.96 -4.65
N GLU A 218 1.22 3.59 -5.70
CA GLU A 218 1.92 4.86 -5.64
C GLU A 218 0.95 5.98 -5.24
N PRO A 219 1.23 6.77 -4.19
CA PRO A 219 0.27 7.71 -3.65
C PRO A 219 0.28 9.03 -4.44
N PHE A 220 -0.91 9.50 -4.78
CA PHE A 220 -1.18 10.77 -5.43
C PHE A 220 -2.21 11.61 -4.64
N GLU A 221 -2.17 12.92 -4.81
CA GLU A 221 -3.11 13.88 -4.25
C GLU A 221 -3.46 14.99 -5.25
N LEU A 222 -4.59 15.66 -5.02
CA LEU A 222 -4.99 16.90 -5.69
C LEU A 222 -5.00 18.04 -4.67
N ASP A 223 -4.81 19.27 -5.16
CA ASP A 223 -4.56 20.45 -4.34
C ASP A 223 -5.80 20.96 -3.59
N SER A 224 -6.99 20.84 -4.19
CA SER A 224 -8.23 21.36 -3.61
C SER A 224 -9.40 20.39 -3.68
N GLU A 225 -10.42 20.65 -2.86
CA GLU A 225 -11.69 19.91 -2.89
C GLU A 225 -12.42 20.07 -4.25
N ARG A 226 -12.25 21.23 -4.90
CA ARG A 226 -12.80 21.48 -6.24
C ARG A 226 -12.15 20.57 -7.27
N ASP A 227 -10.82 20.45 -7.25
CA ASP A 227 -10.09 19.59 -8.19
C ASP A 227 -10.49 18.12 -8.01
N TRP A 228 -10.68 17.67 -6.76
CA TRP A 228 -11.18 16.31 -6.48
C TRP A 228 -12.58 16.08 -7.07
N LEU A 229 -13.47 17.05 -6.92
CA LEU A 229 -14.82 16.95 -7.44
C LEU A 229 -14.84 16.91 -8.98
N ASP A 230 -14.11 17.83 -9.62
CA ASP A 230 -14.00 17.92 -11.07
C ASP A 230 -13.33 16.66 -11.64
N PHE A 231 -12.29 16.15 -10.98
CA PHE A 231 -11.65 14.89 -11.34
C PHE A 231 -12.64 13.71 -11.31
N VAL A 232 -13.42 13.58 -10.25
CA VAL A 232 -14.38 12.47 -10.12
C VAL A 232 -15.51 12.57 -11.13
N GLN A 233 -16.09 13.76 -11.33
CA GLN A 233 -17.26 13.92 -12.20
C GLN A 233 -16.90 13.91 -13.68
N GLN A 234 -15.76 14.52 -14.06
CA GLN A 234 -15.44 14.77 -15.47
C GLN A 234 -14.34 13.85 -16.00
N GLN A 235 -13.33 13.52 -15.18
CA GLN A 235 -12.13 12.82 -15.63
C GLN A 235 -12.21 11.31 -15.40
N LEU A 236 -12.78 10.84 -14.28
CA LEU A 236 -12.92 9.39 -14.04
C LEU A 236 -13.74 8.65 -15.10
N PRO A 237 -14.86 9.18 -15.64
CA PRO A 237 -15.56 8.51 -16.74
C PRO A 237 -14.69 8.34 -17.99
N GLN A 238 -13.85 9.33 -18.31
CA GLN A 238 -12.92 9.26 -19.44
C GLN A 238 -11.83 8.21 -19.20
N LEU A 239 -11.25 8.17 -17.99
CA LEU A 239 -10.27 7.15 -17.62
C LEU A 239 -10.86 5.72 -17.69
N ARG A 240 -12.11 5.53 -17.24
CA ARG A 240 -12.80 4.25 -17.39
C ARG A 240 -12.94 3.84 -18.86
N ALA A 241 -13.28 4.79 -19.74
CA ALA A 241 -13.37 4.55 -21.18
C ALA A 241 -11.99 4.25 -21.83
N GLU A 242 -10.91 4.80 -21.28
CA GLU A 242 -9.52 4.49 -21.66
C GLU A 242 -9.05 3.12 -21.13
N GLY A 243 -9.88 2.38 -20.39
CA GLY A 243 -9.57 1.04 -19.87
C GLY A 243 -9.00 1.02 -18.46
N TRP A 244 -9.05 2.14 -17.72
CA TRP A 244 -8.62 2.19 -16.32
C TRP A 244 -9.59 1.47 -15.40
N GLN A 245 -9.03 0.68 -14.48
CA GLN A 245 -9.79 0.04 -13.42
C GLN A 245 -9.84 0.98 -12.20
N ILE A 246 -11.00 1.59 -11.97
CA ILE A 246 -11.20 2.57 -10.90
C ILE A 246 -11.92 1.93 -9.71
N HIS A 247 -11.29 2.00 -8.54
CA HIS A 247 -11.82 1.49 -7.29
C HIS A 247 -12.01 2.62 -6.27
N MET A 248 -13.25 3.03 -6.04
CA MET A 248 -13.59 4.02 -5.00
C MET A 248 -13.95 3.29 -3.70
N ARG A 249 -13.30 3.64 -2.60
CA ARG A 249 -13.69 3.09 -1.31
C ARG A 249 -15.02 3.67 -0.83
N PRO A 250 -15.81 2.94 -0.03
CA PRO A 250 -17.06 3.44 0.52
C PRO A 250 -16.90 4.70 1.39
N ASP A 251 -15.76 4.83 2.07
CA ASP A 251 -15.40 5.98 2.92
C ASP A 251 -14.85 7.18 2.13
N PHE A 252 -14.67 7.05 0.81
CA PHE A 252 -14.20 8.13 -0.03
C PHE A 252 -15.28 9.22 -0.15
N GLN A 253 -14.94 10.45 0.25
CA GLN A 253 -15.91 11.55 0.36
C GLN A 253 -16.49 12.02 -0.98
N TYR A 254 -15.80 11.73 -2.09
CA TYR A 254 -16.29 12.01 -3.45
C TYR A 254 -16.83 10.74 -4.13
N ASN A 255 -17.09 9.66 -3.40
CA ASN A 255 -17.93 8.58 -3.89
C ASN A 255 -19.39 9.03 -3.85
N LEU A 256 -19.75 9.89 -4.81
CA LEU A 256 -21.02 10.59 -4.84
C LEU A 256 -22.13 9.71 -5.40
N ALA A 257 -23.33 9.88 -4.86
CA ALA A 257 -24.54 9.40 -5.54
C ALA A 257 -24.90 10.37 -6.67
N GLU A 258 -25.39 9.82 -7.78
CA GLU A 258 -25.89 10.61 -8.89
C GLU A 258 -27.28 11.17 -8.56
N VAL A 259 -27.53 12.41 -8.98
CA VAL A 259 -28.85 13.04 -8.85
C VAL A 259 -29.53 12.89 -10.20
N ASP A 260 -30.58 12.07 -10.23
CA ASP A 260 -31.30 11.69 -11.44
C ASP A 260 -32.18 12.86 -11.93
N ASP A 261 -32.94 13.46 -11.02
CA ASP A 261 -33.83 14.58 -11.32
C ASP A 261 -34.06 15.50 -10.11
N TRP A 262 -34.68 16.64 -10.36
CA TRP A 262 -35.15 17.59 -9.35
C TRP A 262 -36.66 17.73 -9.46
N TYR A 263 -37.34 17.71 -8.33
CA TYR A 263 -38.79 17.92 -8.29
C TYR A 263 -39.14 19.11 -7.39
N ALA A 264 -40.25 19.75 -7.72
CA ALA A 264 -40.90 20.75 -6.89
C ALA A 264 -42.39 20.39 -6.81
N GLU A 265 -42.92 20.30 -5.61
CA GLU A 265 -44.34 20.06 -5.34
C GLU A 265 -44.90 21.26 -4.59
N VAL A 266 -46.08 21.70 -5.00
CA VAL A 266 -46.81 22.80 -4.37
C VAL A 266 -48.13 22.24 -3.87
N GLU A 267 -48.33 22.25 -2.56
CA GLU A 267 -49.61 21.89 -1.94
C GLU A 267 -50.35 23.16 -1.54
N GLU A 268 -51.54 23.35 -2.11
CA GLU A 268 -52.46 24.42 -1.71
C GLU A 268 -53.44 23.86 -0.68
N ASP A 269 -53.45 24.40 0.55
CA ASP A 269 -54.51 24.13 1.51
C ASP A 269 -55.72 25.03 1.18
N PRO A 270 -56.88 24.50 0.74
CA PRO A 270 -58.04 25.33 0.41
C PRO A 270 -58.60 26.12 1.61
N GLN A 271 -58.22 25.75 2.84
CA GLN A 271 -58.69 26.37 4.08
C GLN A 271 -57.69 27.38 4.66
N GLN A 272 -56.43 27.37 4.22
CA GLN A 272 -55.44 28.32 4.67
C GLN A 272 -54.75 29.01 3.49
N ASN A 273 -54.66 30.34 3.53
CA ASN A 273 -54.08 31.17 2.46
C ASN A 273 -52.53 31.01 2.31
N TRP A 274 -51.95 29.87 2.68
CA TRP A 274 -50.55 29.55 2.49
C TRP A 274 -50.42 28.33 1.57
N PHE A 275 -49.41 28.34 0.72
CA PHE A 275 -49.00 27.19 -0.09
C PHE A 275 -47.77 26.55 0.57
N ASP A 276 -47.74 25.22 0.68
CA ASP A 276 -46.50 24.50 0.97
C ASP A 276 -45.71 24.34 -0.33
N LEU A 277 -44.42 24.63 -0.29
CA LEU A 277 -43.51 24.38 -1.42
C LEU A 277 -42.45 23.40 -0.95
N GLU A 278 -42.53 22.17 -1.44
CA GLU A 278 -41.48 21.18 -1.25
C GLU A 278 -40.58 21.14 -2.48
N LEU A 279 -39.28 21.39 -2.28
CA LEU A 279 -38.25 21.10 -3.27
C LEU A 279 -37.47 19.85 -2.86
N GLY A 280 -37.25 18.95 -3.80
CA GLY A 280 -36.45 17.75 -3.58
C GLY A 280 -35.67 17.30 -4.80
N ILE A 281 -34.97 16.19 -4.61
CA ILE A 281 -34.13 15.53 -5.60
C ILE A 281 -34.50 14.05 -5.67
N GLU A 282 -34.28 13.45 -6.83
CA GLU A 282 -34.35 12.01 -7.02
C GLU A 282 -32.93 11.45 -7.08
N VAL A 283 -32.65 10.46 -6.24
CA VAL A 283 -31.34 9.79 -6.15
C VAL A 283 -31.58 8.29 -6.07
N GLU A 284 -31.03 7.54 -7.03
CA GLU A 284 -31.20 6.07 -7.10
C GLU A 284 -32.70 5.68 -7.12
N GLY A 285 -33.53 6.49 -7.78
CA GLY A 285 -34.99 6.30 -7.86
C GLY A 285 -35.78 6.63 -6.57
N GLN A 286 -35.13 7.23 -5.57
CA GLN A 286 -35.78 7.66 -4.33
C GLN A 286 -35.91 9.19 -4.29
N ARG A 287 -37.12 9.69 -4.01
CA ARG A 287 -37.37 11.11 -3.78
C ARG A 287 -36.95 11.54 -2.38
N LEU A 288 -36.13 12.58 -2.30
CA LEU A 288 -35.60 13.14 -1.08
C LEU A 288 -35.87 14.63 -1.00
N SER A 289 -36.55 15.07 0.06
CA SER A 289 -36.72 16.49 0.38
C SER A 289 -35.37 17.14 0.67
N LEU A 290 -35.10 18.29 0.04
CA LEU A 290 -33.83 18.99 0.20
C LEU A 290 -33.73 19.74 1.52
N LEU A 291 -34.85 20.24 2.06
CA LEU A 291 -34.83 21.11 3.24
C LEU A 291 -34.15 20.45 4.46
N PRO A 292 -34.48 19.21 4.88
CA PRO A 292 -33.79 18.56 5.98
C PRO A 292 -32.28 18.38 5.75
N ILE A 293 -31.89 18.09 4.50
CA ILE A 293 -30.48 17.89 4.10
C ILE A 293 -29.71 19.22 4.19
N LEU A 294 -30.30 20.30 3.66
CA LEU A 294 -29.72 21.65 3.72
C LEU A 294 -29.62 22.14 5.16
N LEU A 295 -30.64 21.93 6.00
CA LEU A 295 -30.60 22.29 7.41
C LEU A 295 -29.47 21.57 8.15
N GLN A 296 -29.25 20.30 7.87
CA GLN A 296 -28.12 19.56 8.44
C GLN A 296 -26.77 20.13 7.97
N ALA A 297 -26.65 20.51 6.69
CA ALA A 297 -25.45 21.14 6.15
C ALA A 297 -25.19 22.51 6.80
N ILE A 298 -26.22 23.36 6.92
CA ILE A 298 -26.15 24.69 7.55
C ILE A 298 -25.70 24.59 9.01
N ARG A 299 -26.21 23.61 9.78
CA ARG A 299 -25.78 23.39 11.17
C ARG A 299 -24.29 23.10 11.31
N ARG A 300 -23.69 22.38 10.35
CA ARG A 300 -22.24 22.12 10.31
C ARG A 300 -21.47 23.31 9.76
N THR A 301 -22.11 24.13 8.93
CA THR A 301 -21.47 25.16 8.14
C THR A 301 -22.35 26.43 8.11
N PRO A 302 -22.41 27.20 9.22
CA PRO A 302 -23.37 28.31 9.34
C PRO A 302 -23.15 29.44 8.34
N TRP A 303 -21.92 29.60 7.82
CA TRP A 303 -21.60 30.60 6.80
C TRP A 303 -22.35 30.39 5.48
N LEU A 304 -22.98 29.22 5.25
CA LEU A 304 -23.81 28.96 4.07
C LEU A 304 -25.00 29.92 3.95
N LEU A 305 -25.43 30.56 5.04
CA LEU A 305 -26.50 31.55 5.03
C LEU A 305 -26.00 32.99 4.90
N ALA A 306 -24.68 33.23 4.97
CA ALA A 306 -24.11 34.57 4.91
C ALA A 306 -24.22 35.14 3.47
N PRO A 307 -24.91 36.27 3.26
CA PRO A 307 -25.16 36.82 1.91
C PRO A 307 -23.89 37.09 1.11
N GLU A 308 -22.85 37.64 1.75
CA GLU A 308 -21.59 37.99 1.11
C GLU A 308 -20.85 36.73 0.64
N THR A 309 -20.96 35.64 1.42
CA THR A 309 -20.30 34.38 1.07
C THR A 309 -21.04 33.66 -0.05
N LEU A 310 -22.37 33.70 -0.05
CA LEU A 310 -23.19 33.16 -1.14
C LEU A 310 -22.95 33.91 -2.46
N ALA A 311 -22.82 35.25 -2.40
CA ALA A 311 -22.57 36.07 -3.58
C ALA A 311 -21.20 35.83 -4.22
N GLN A 312 -20.19 35.45 -3.42
CA GLN A 312 -18.84 35.14 -3.91
C GLN A 312 -18.73 33.77 -4.59
N ARG A 313 -19.70 32.86 -4.37
CA ARG A 313 -19.68 31.54 -5.00
C ARG A 313 -20.11 31.62 -6.45
N ALA A 314 -19.43 30.91 -7.34
CA ALA A 314 -19.83 30.80 -8.73
C ALA A 314 -21.05 29.87 -8.87
N ASP A 315 -21.85 30.02 -9.91
CA ASP A 315 -23.01 29.16 -10.16
C ASP A 315 -22.60 27.72 -10.50
N GLU A 316 -21.42 27.55 -11.09
CA GLU A 316 -20.78 26.27 -11.36
C GLU A 316 -20.30 25.55 -10.10
N ASP A 317 -20.06 26.28 -9.00
CA ASP A 317 -19.64 25.67 -7.74
C ASP A 317 -20.70 24.66 -7.27
N ARG A 318 -20.22 23.67 -6.51
CA ARG A 318 -21.05 22.59 -5.99
C ARG A 318 -20.94 22.54 -4.47
N LEU A 319 -22.07 22.36 -3.80
CA LEU A 319 -22.13 22.08 -2.38
C LEU A 319 -22.21 20.58 -2.15
N LEU A 320 -21.23 20.02 -1.44
CA LEU A 320 -21.27 18.62 -1.00
C LEU A 320 -22.14 18.49 0.25
N VAL A 321 -23.20 17.69 0.17
CA VAL A 321 -24.07 17.38 1.31
C VAL A 321 -24.15 15.87 1.54
N SER A 322 -24.29 15.49 2.81
CA SER A 322 -24.45 14.09 3.20
C SER A 322 -25.91 13.68 3.09
N LEU A 323 -26.17 12.53 2.48
CA LEU A 323 -27.49 11.94 2.47
C LEU A 323 -27.80 11.33 3.85
N PRO A 324 -29.05 11.41 4.32
CA PRO A 324 -29.45 10.83 5.60
C PRO A 324 -29.39 9.30 5.60
N GLN A 325 -29.53 8.67 4.42
CA GLN A 325 -29.50 7.23 4.25
C GLN A 325 -28.18 6.81 3.57
N GLY A 326 -27.47 5.83 4.14
CA GLY A 326 -26.32 5.19 3.50
C GLY A 326 -24.98 5.94 3.56
N GLY A 327 -24.92 7.14 4.13
CA GLY A 327 -23.66 7.89 4.34
C GLY A 327 -22.97 8.39 3.06
N LYS A 328 -23.56 8.14 1.89
CA LYS A 328 -23.15 8.71 0.61
C LYS A 328 -23.34 10.22 0.63
N ARG A 329 -22.64 10.91 -0.28
CA ARG A 329 -22.76 12.34 -0.49
C ARG A 329 -23.29 12.63 -1.88
N ILE A 330 -23.86 13.81 -2.05
CA ILE A 330 -24.26 14.34 -3.35
C ILE A 330 -23.63 15.71 -3.54
N ALA A 331 -23.40 16.09 -4.79
CA ALA A 331 -22.93 17.42 -5.16
C ALA A 331 -24.07 18.22 -5.77
N LEU A 332 -24.52 19.25 -5.06
CA LEU A 332 -25.63 20.10 -5.48
C LEU A 332 -25.12 21.41 -6.11
N PRO A 333 -25.62 21.83 -7.29
CA PRO A 333 -25.23 23.08 -7.95
C PRO A 333 -25.65 24.31 -7.14
N PHE A 334 -24.70 25.21 -6.86
CA PHE A 334 -25.02 26.49 -6.22
C PHE A 334 -26.02 27.31 -7.04
N ALA A 335 -25.99 27.20 -8.37
CA ALA A 335 -27.00 27.82 -9.25
C ALA A 335 -28.46 27.55 -8.80
N ARG A 336 -28.76 26.33 -8.34
CA ARG A 336 -30.11 25.96 -7.87
C ARG A 336 -30.32 26.22 -6.38
N LEU A 337 -29.25 26.19 -5.58
CA LEU A 337 -29.34 26.36 -4.13
C LEU A 337 -29.38 27.82 -3.69
N LYS A 338 -28.74 28.73 -4.43
CA LYS A 338 -28.61 30.15 -4.05
C LYS A 338 -29.96 30.81 -3.72
N PRO A 339 -31.03 30.66 -4.53
CA PRO A 339 -32.33 31.25 -4.19
C PRO A 339 -32.86 30.75 -2.85
N LEU A 340 -32.78 29.44 -2.59
CA LEU A 340 -33.26 28.83 -1.35
C LEU A 340 -32.42 29.26 -0.15
N LEU A 341 -31.09 29.25 -0.28
CA LEU A 341 -30.18 29.64 0.79
C LEU A 341 -30.30 31.14 1.12
N ALA A 342 -30.56 31.98 0.12
CA ALA A 342 -30.85 33.40 0.32
C ALA A 342 -32.15 33.59 1.11
N THR A 343 -33.25 32.94 0.71
CA THR A 343 -34.52 33.00 1.44
C THR A 343 -34.40 32.47 2.87
N LEU A 344 -33.71 31.35 3.06
CA LEU A 344 -33.45 30.80 4.40
C LEU A 344 -32.58 31.74 5.24
N GLY A 345 -31.61 32.42 4.63
CA GLY A 345 -30.77 33.42 5.29
C GLY A 345 -31.58 34.63 5.75
N GLU A 346 -32.44 35.17 4.90
CA GLU A 346 -33.34 36.27 5.25
C GLU A 346 -34.26 35.92 6.43
N LEU A 347 -34.81 34.70 6.45
CA LEU A 347 -35.67 34.23 7.54
C LEU A 347 -34.89 33.99 8.84
N TYR A 348 -33.64 33.53 8.75
CA TYR A 348 -32.81 33.23 9.92
C TYR A 348 -32.17 34.47 10.54
N PHE A 349 -31.83 35.47 9.72
CA PHE A 349 -31.21 36.73 10.16
C PHE A 349 -32.21 37.88 10.33
N ARG A 350 -33.51 37.68 10.02
CA ARG A 350 -34.56 38.62 10.42
C ARG A 350 -34.64 38.71 11.94
N ASP A 351 -34.24 39.85 12.47
CA ASP A 351 -34.43 40.23 13.87
C ASP A 351 -35.94 40.26 14.17
N PRO A 352 -36.44 39.69 15.29
CA PRO A 352 -37.84 39.74 15.65
C PRO A 352 -38.20 41.13 16.22
N GLY A 353 -37.99 42.19 15.44
CA GLY A 353 -38.10 43.57 15.90
C GLY A 353 -38.36 44.65 14.85
N GLU A 354 -38.53 44.32 13.57
CA GLU A 354 -38.97 45.31 12.56
C GLU A 354 -40.40 45.02 12.10
N ASP A 355 -41.35 45.26 13.00
CA ASP A 355 -42.72 45.63 12.62
C ASP A 355 -42.77 47.17 12.59
N VAL A 356 -43.14 47.72 11.43
CA VAL A 356 -43.45 49.15 11.20
C VAL A 356 -44.92 49.42 11.50
#